data_AF-A0A7Y3MQ85-F1
#
_entry.id   AF-A0A7Y3MQ85-F1
#
_cell.length_a   1.000
_cell.length_b   1.000
_cell.length_c   1.000
_cell.angle_alpha   90.00
_cell.angle_beta   90.00
_cell.angle_gamma   90.00
#
_symmetry.space_group_name_H-M   'P 1'
#
loop_
_entity.id
_entity.type
_entity.pdbx_description
1 polymer ?
#
loop_
_entity_poly.entity_id
_entity_poly.type
_entity_poly.pdbx_seq_one_letter_code
_entity_poly.pdbx_strand_id
1 'polypeptide(L)'
;LYVDDRKDLPEEEKFNFLKADGNVKKIRTIGDKWATFQTINFKNNSQPYYVLMDTNYNLLIPPAAYTPDSDEYLKWLQDGLQEFSNKK
;
A
#
# COMPACT_ATOMS: atom_id res chain seq x y z
N LEU A 1 -3.75 0.12 4.55
CA LEU A 1 -2.91 -1.06 4.91
C LEU A 1 -2.53 -0.93 6.38
N TYR A 2 -2.63 -2.01 7.16
CA TYR A 2 -2.27 -1.97 8.58
C TYR A 2 -0.83 -2.46 8.76
N VAL A 3 0.14 -1.56 8.58
CA VAL A 3 1.57 -1.92 8.64
C VAL A 3 2.11 -2.04 10.07
N ASP A 4 1.45 -1.40 11.03
CA ASP A 4 1.79 -1.43 12.46
C ASP A 4 1.00 -2.49 13.25
N ASP A 5 0.14 -3.26 12.60
CA ASP A 5 -0.68 -4.30 13.24
C ASP A 5 0.18 -5.50 13.64
N ARG A 6 0.25 -5.76 14.94
CA ARG A 6 1.05 -6.85 15.53
C ARG A 6 0.30 -8.17 15.65
N LYS A 7 -0.95 -8.24 15.19
CA LYS A 7 -1.72 -9.49 15.20
C LYS A 7 -1.02 -10.53 14.33
N ASP A 8 -0.88 -11.73 14.88
CA ASP A 8 -0.31 -12.86 14.16
C ASP A 8 -1.20 -13.29 12.98
N LEU A 9 -0.55 -13.67 11.88
CA LEU A 9 -1.19 -14.35 10.78
C LEU A 9 -1.53 -15.80 11.17
N PRO A 10 -2.52 -16.42 10.51
CA PRO A 10 -2.68 -17.87 10.51
C PRO A 10 -1.39 -18.58 10.06
N GLU A 11 -1.12 -19.78 10.55
CA GLU A 11 0.13 -20.51 10.23
C GLU A 11 0.30 -20.74 8.72
N GLU A 12 -0.79 -21.02 8.01
CA GLU A 12 -0.85 -21.21 6.57
C GLU A 12 -0.49 -19.94 5.76
N GLU A 13 -0.58 -18.76 6.37
CA GLU A 13 -0.23 -17.48 5.75
C GLU A 13 1.17 -16.98 6.14
N LYS A 14 1.87 -17.67 7.04
CA LYS A 14 3.24 -17.30 7.45
C LYS A 14 4.23 -17.81 6.41
N PHE A 15 5.15 -16.94 5.98
CA PHE A 15 6.18 -17.30 5.00
C PHE A 15 7.49 -16.54 5.21
N ASN A 16 8.53 -16.93 4.47
CA ASN A 16 9.81 -16.23 4.45
C ASN A 16 9.95 -15.49 3.12
N PHE A 17 10.14 -14.17 3.18
CA PHE A 17 10.35 -13.34 2.02
C PHE A 17 11.84 -13.09 1.81
N LEU A 18 12.38 -13.55 0.67
CA LEU A 18 13.75 -13.26 0.26
C LEU A 18 13.79 -11.87 -0.37
N LYS A 19 14.46 -10.93 0.29
CA LYS A 19 14.67 -9.59 -0.24
C LYS A 19 15.73 -9.60 -1.35
N ALA A 20 15.72 -8.55 -2.18
CA ALA A 20 16.68 -8.38 -3.28
C ALA A 20 18.14 -8.27 -2.81
N ASP A 21 18.39 -7.87 -1.56
CA ASP A 21 19.72 -7.81 -0.94
C ASP A 21 20.22 -9.16 -0.40
N GLY A 22 19.44 -10.25 -0.60
CA GLY A 22 19.75 -11.59 -0.10
C GLY A 22 19.29 -11.86 1.33
N ASN A 23 18.76 -10.86 2.05
CA ASN A 23 18.28 -11.04 3.41
C ASN A 23 16.88 -11.68 3.44
N VAL A 24 16.64 -12.57 4.41
CA VAL A 24 15.32 -13.19 4.60
C VAL A 24 14.53 -12.43 5.67
N LYS A 25 13.34 -11.95 5.31
CA LYS A 25 12.34 -11.42 6.25
C LYS A 25 11.30 -12.49 6.58
N LYS A 26 11.12 -12.78 7.86
CA LYS A 26 10.02 -13.64 8.34
C LYS A 26 8.74 -12.82 8.36
N ILE A 27 7.71 -13.23 7.62
CA ILE A 27 6.38 -12.62 7.64
C ILE A 27 5.50 -13.38 8.62
N ARG A 28 5.21 -12.78 9.78
CA ARG A 28 4.48 -13.45 10.87
C ARG A 28 3.22 -12.71 11.29
N THR A 29 3.21 -11.40 11.14
CA THR A 29 2.10 -10.54 11.54
C THR A 29 1.40 -9.91 10.33
N ILE A 30 0.18 -9.40 10.55
CA ILE A 30 -0.56 -8.59 9.58
C ILE A 30 0.30 -7.40 9.12
N GLY A 31 0.97 -6.73 10.06
CA GLY A 31 1.91 -5.64 9.81
C GLY A 31 3.07 -6.05 8.91
N ASP A 32 3.72 -7.18 9.19
CA ASP A 32 4.82 -7.68 8.36
C ASP A 32 4.40 -7.87 6.90
N LYS A 33 3.22 -8.48 6.69
CA LYS A 33 2.68 -8.78 5.36
C LYS A 33 2.47 -7.50 4.58
N TRP A 34 1.77 -6.54 5.17
CA TRP A 34 1.42 -5.30 4.49
C TRP A 34 2.59 -4.33 4.33
N ALA A 35 3.50 -4.24 5.31
CA ALA A 35 4.70 -3.42 5.19
C ALA A 35 5.62 -3.96 4.07
N THR A 36 5.71 -5.29 3.94
CA THR A 36 6.49 -5.93 2.89
C THR A 36 5.85 -5.73 1.52
N PHE A 37 4.52 -5.90 1.41
CA PHE A 37 3.76 -5.60 0.20
C PHE A 37 3.96 -4.15 -0.25
N GLN A 38 3.86 -3.19 0.67
CA GLN A 38 4.05 -1.77 0.36
C GLN A 38 5.47 -1.48 -0.14
N THR A 39 6.48 -2.07 0.50
CA THR A 39 7.89 -1.93 0.11
C THR A 39 8.15 -2.46 -1.31
N ILE A 40 7.57 -3.62 -1.65
CA ILE A 40 7.75 -4.24 -2.97
C ILE A 40 7.11 -3.41 -4.07
N ASN A 41 5.86 -2.98 -3.87
CA ASN A 41 5.06 -2.38 -4.94
C ASN A 41 5.29 -0.87 -5.08
N PHE A 42 5.52 -0.17 -3.97
CA PHE A 42 5.58 1.29 -3.96
C PHE A 42 6.95 1.84 -3.60
N LYS A 43 7.91 0.98 -3.22
CA LYS A 43 9.26 1.39 -2.79
C LYS A 43 9.26 2.49 -1.72
N ASN A 44 8.19 2.53 -0.92
CA ASN A 44 7.96 3.53 0.10
C ASN A 44 7.48 2.84 1.38
N ASN A 45 8.06 3.23 2.50
CA ASN A 45 7.76 2.76 3.85
C ASN A 45 7.33 3.90 4.79
N SER A 46 7.28 5.14 4.29
CA SER A 46 6.84 6.30 5.04
C SER A 46 5.31 6.34 5.11
N GLN A 47 4.80 6.81 6.25
CA GLN A 47 3.38 7.01 6.50
C GLN A 47 3.14 8.49 6.87
N PRO A 48 1.98 9.06 6.52
CA PRO A 48 0.87 8.46 5.77
C PRO A 48 1.16 8.31 4.27
N TYR A 49 0.55 7.29 3.64
CA TYR A 49 0.70 7.01 2.20
C TYR A 49 -0.61 6.44 1.62
N TYR A 50 -1.24 7.19 0.73
CA TYR A 50 -2.56 6.92 0.17
C TYR A 50 -2.46 6.55 -1.30
N VAL A 51 -3.15 5.48 -1.70
CA VAL A 51 -3.08 4.92 -3.05
C VAL A 51 -4.50 4.65 -3.55
N LEU A 52 -4.83 5.10 -4.77
CA LEU A 52 -6.07 4.77 -5.47
C LEU A 52 -5.77 3.80 -6.62
N MET A 53 -6.54 2.70 -6.68
CA MET A 53 -6.38 1.64 -7.67
C MET A 53 -7.73 1.23 -8.26
N ASP A 54 -7.71 0.72 -9.49
CA ASP A 54 -8.87 0.08 -10.12
C ASP A 54 -9.07 -1.38 -9.65
N THR A 55 -10.09 -2.06 -10.18
CA THR A 55 -10.39 -3.47 -9.84
C THR A 55 -9.35 -4.46 -10.36
N ASN A 56 -8.43 -4.02 -11.21
CA ASN A 56 -7.33 -4.79 -11.76
C ASN A 56 -6.00 -4.44 -11.09
N TYR A 57 -6.03 -3.70 -9.97
CA TYR A 57 -4.87 -3.26 -9.20
C TYR A 57 -3.93 -2.28 -9.93
N ASN A 58 -4.39 -1.62 -11.00
CA ASN A 58 -3.61 -0.55 -11.62
C ASN A 58 -3.79 0.74 -10.82
N LEU A 59 -2.72 1.50 -10.69
CA LEU A 59 -2.80 2.87 -10.15
C LEU A 59 -3.69 3.73 -11.04
N LEU A 60 -4.56 4.51 -10.40
CA LEU A 60 -5.40 5.49 -11.06
C LEU A 60 -4.63 6.80 -11.25
N ILE A 61 -4.04 7.28 -10.16
CA ILE A 61 -3.23 8.50 -10.10
C ILE A 61 -2.02 8.29 -9.18
N PRO A 62 -1.00 9.18 -9.21
CA PRO A 62 0.11 9.12 -8.28
C PRO A 62 -0.36 9.11 -6.81
N PRO A 63 0.28 8.29 -5.94
CA PRO A 63 -0.03 8.26 -4.52
C PRO A 63 0.13 9.61 -3.83
N ALA A 64 -0.74 9.88 -2.86
CA ALA A 64 -0.61 11.04 -1.97
C ALA A 64 0.12 10.65 -0.67
N ALA A 65 0.85 11.60 -0.10
CA ALA A 65 1.55 11.43 1.18
C ALA A 65 0.86 12.27 2.26
N TYR A 66 1.64 12.89 3.16
CA TYR A 66 1.09 13.82 4.13
C TYR A 66 0.54 15.08 3.45
N THR A 67 -0.79 15.18 3.40
CA THR A 67 -1.52 16.31 2.83
C THR A 67 -2.49 16.83 3.90
N PRO A 68 -2.10 17.83 4.70
CA PRO A 68 -2.94 18.37 5.77
C PRO A 68 -4.08 19.27 5.26
N ASP A 69 -3.98 19.74 4.02
CA ASP A 69 -5.00 20.55 3.37
C ASP A 69 -6.15 19.66 2.86
N SER A 70 -7.37 19.92 3.34
CA SER A 70 -8.53 19.12 2.98
C SER A 70 -8.97 19.29 1.53
N ASP A 71 -8.80 20.48 0.96
CA ASP A 71 -9.23 20.79 -0.40
C ASP A 71 -8.28 20.15 -1.41
N GLU A 72 -6.97 20.15 -1.12
CA GLU A 72 -5.97 19.42 -1.90
C GLU A 72 -6.27 17.90 -1.91
N TYR A 73 -6.57 17.33 -0.73
CA TYR A 73 -6.87 15.91 -0.61
C TYR A 73 -8.20 15.55 -1.31
N LEU A 74 -9.23 16.41 -1.21
CA LEU A 74 -10.49 16.24 -1.92
C LEU A 74 -10.28 16.25 -3.43
N LYS A 75 -9.49 17.20 -3.95
CA LYS A 75 -9.16 17.25 -5.37
C LYS A 75 -8.46 15.97 -5.83
N TRP A 76 -7.50 15.46 -5.06
CA TRP A 76 -6.84 14.19 -5.37
C TRP A 76 -7.82 13.01 -5.46
N LEU A 77 -8.81 12.94 -4.54
CA LEU A 77 -9.88 11.93 -4.62
C LEU A 77 -10.73 12.07 -5.88
N GLN A 78 -11.10 13.30 -6.25
CA GLN A 78 -11.91 13.58 -7.44
C GLN A 78 -11.15 13.22 -8.73
N ASP A 79 -9.88 13.59 -8.82
CA ASP A 79 -9.00 13.24 -9.94
C ASP A 79 -8.93 11.71 -10.11
N GLY A 80 -8.82 10.96 -9.00
CA GLY A 80 -8.81 9.50 -9.03
C GLY A 80 -10.14 8.88 -9.48
N LEU A 81 -11.28 9.44 -9.06
CA LEU A 81 -12.61 9.00 -9.51
C LEU A 81 -12.84 9.26 -11.00
N GLN A 82 -12.34 10.39 -11.50
CA GLN A 82 -12.39 10.71 -12.92
C GLN A 82 -11.57 9.70 -13.74
N GLU A 83 -10.34 9.39 -13.31
CA GLU A 83 -9.50 8.38 -13.96
C GLU A 83 -10.15 6.99 -13.94
N PHE A 84 -10.78 6.60 -12.83
CA PHE A 84 -11.52 5.32 -12.76
C PHE A 84 -12.67 5.27 -13.76
N SER A 85 -13.39 6.38 -13.93
CA SER A 85 -14.51 6.45 -14.87
C SER A 85 -14.07 6.45 -16.33
N ASN A 86 -12.92 7.06 -16.64
CA ASN A 86 -12.35 7.08 -18.00
C ASN A 86 -11.84 5.71 -18.46
N LYS A 87 -11.49 4.82 -17.53
CA LYS A 87 -11.01 3.46 -17.81
C LYS A 87 -12.12 2.41 -17.97
N LYS A 88 -13.39 2.79 -17.82
CA LYS A 88 -14.54 1.92 -18.16
C LYS A 88 -14.79 1.89 -19.66
#